data_AF-A0A6B3CJU8-F1
#
_entry.id   AF-A0A6B3CJU8-F1
#
_cell.length_a   1.000
_cell.length_b   1.000
_cell.length_c   1.000
_cell.angle_alpha   90.00
_cell.angle_beta   90.00
_cell.angle_gamma   90.00
#
_symmetry.space_group_name_H-M   'P 1'
#
loop_
_entity.id
_entity.type
_entity.pdbx_description
1 polymer ?
#
loop_
_entity_poly.entity_id
_entity_poly.type
_entity_poly.pdbx_seq_one_letter_code
_entity_poly.pdbx_strand_id
1 'polypeptide(L)'
;MFVQRFSSTPRGARLARHLALHRLDTWGVPYGSALSDTAALLVAELAANAVTHGRVPGRDIEVGLRLDAYTLRIDVSDSRGERRPEITAAPEGEHGRGLLLVEALADRWGVFD
;
A
#
# COMPACT_ATOMS: atom_id res chain seq x y z
N MET A 1 -7.15 13.06 7.06
CA MET A 1 -6.01 12.13 7.25
C MET A 1 -6.51 10.86 7.96
N PHE A 2 -5.99 9.70 7.57
CA PHE A 2 -6.27 8.39 8.15
C PHE A 2 -4.95 7.66 8.35
N VAL A 3 -4.77 7.01 9.50
CA VAL A 3 -3.62 6.16 9.79
C VAL A 3 -4.13 4.98 10.62
N GLN A 4 -3.76 3.76 10.24
CA GLN A 4 -4.15 2.55 10.95
C GLN A 4 -3.05 1.49 10.88
N ARG A 5 -2.83 0.80 12.00
CA ARG A 5 -1.96 -0.37 12.09
C ARG A 5 -2.72 -1.65 11.78
N PHE A 6 -2.04 -2.58 11.11
CA PHE A 6 -2.54 -3.90 10.72
C PHE A 6 -1.50 -4.97 11.04
N SER A 7 -1.97 -6.14 11.48
CA SER A 7 -1.08 -7.30 11.64
C SER A 7 -0.28 -7.55 10.36
N SER A 8 1.02 -7.81 10.47
CA SER A 8 1.89 -8.14 9.33
C SER A 8 1.61 -9.55 8.77
N THR A 9 0.39 -9.77 8.28
CA THR A 9 -0.13 -11.02 7.73
C THR A 9 -0.93 -10.76 6.44
N PRO A 10 -1.12 -11.77 5.57
CA PRO A 10 -1.96 -11.61 4.37
C PRO A 10 -3.39 -11.15 4.68
N ARG A 11 -3.94 -11.57 5.83
CA ARG A 11 -5.26 -11.12 6.30
C ARG A 11 -5.24 -9.64 6.68
N GLY A 12 -4.17 -9.18 7.33
CA GLY A 12 -3.96 -7.76 7.65
C GLY A 12 -3.84 -6.89 6.41
N ALA A 13 -3.07 -7.32 5.41
CA ALA A 13 -2.96 -6.61 4.13
C ALA A 13 -4.32 -6.52 3.40
N ARG A 14 -5.11 -7.61 3.40
CA ARG A 14 -6.46 -7.58 2.83
C ARG A 14 -7.37 -6.60 3.58
N LEU A 15 -7.31 -6.58 4.92
CA LEU A 15 -8.07 -5.66 5.74
C LEU A 15 -7.66 -4.20 5.50
N ALA A 16 -6.36 -3.94 5.32
CA ALA A 16 -5.84 -2.61 4.99
C ALA A 16 -6.45 -2.08 3.69
N ARG A 17 -6.50 -2.89 2.63
CA ARG A 17 -7.17 -2.53 1.37
C ARG A 17 -8.65 -2.21 1.58
N HIS A 18 -9.38 -3.04 2.32
CA HIS A 18 -10.81 -2.81 2.56
C HIS A 18 -11.07 -1.52 3.35
N LEU A 19 -10.32 -1.27 4.42
CA LEU A 19 -10.47 -0.04 5.20
C LEU A 19 -10.03 1.20 4.42
N ALA A 20 -9.03 1.07 3.54
CA ALA A 20 -8.63 2.16 2.66
C ALA A 20 -9.77 2.56 1.71
N LEU A 21 -10.41 1.59 1.05
CA LEU A 21 -11.55 1.85 0.17
C LEU A 21 -12.74 2.45 0.92
N HIS A 22 -13.06 1.91 2.09
CA HIS A 22 -14.10 2.48 2.93
C HIS A 22 -13.78 3.92 3.33
N ARG A 23 -12.51 4.21 3.65
CA ARG A 23 -12.09 5.56 4.00
C ARG A 23 -12.22 6.53 2.85
N LEU A 24 -11.86 6.11 1.63
CA LEU A 24 -12.04 6.91 0.41
C LEU A 24 -13.53 7.24 0.17
N ASP A 25 -14.40 6.26 0.33
CA ASP A 25 -15.85 6.46 0.23
C ASP A 25 -16.36 7.49 1.25
N THR A 26 -15.90 7.43 2.51
CA THR A 26 -16.22 8.47 3.52
C THR A 26 -15.66 9.86 3.21
N TRP A 27 -14.72 9.97 2.28
CA TRP A 27 -14.18 11.24 1.79
C TRP A 27 -14.81 11.67 0.46
N GLY A 28 -15.84 10.98 -0.01
CA GLY A 28 -16.55 11.32 -1.25
C GLY A 28 -15.90 10.77 -2.52
N VAL A 29 -15.00 9.78 -2.40
CA VAL A 29 -14.44 9.03 -3.55
C VAL A 29 -15.18 7.69 -3.63
N PRO A 30 -16.19 7.54 -4.50
CA PRO A 30 -17.05 6.36 -4.48
C PRO A 30 -16.31 5.09 -4.88
N TYR A 31 -16.77 3.95 -4.37
CA TYR A 31 -16.35 2.64 -4.85
C TYR A 31 -16.53 2.51 -6.37
N GLY A 32 -15.56 1.88 -7.04
CA GLY A 32 -15.57 1.70 -8.49
C GLY A 32 -15.24 2.95 -9.30
N SER A 33 -14.93 4.08 -8.65
CA SER A 33 -14.28 5.20 -9.33
C SER A 33 -12.84 4.84 -9.69
N ALA A 34 -12.31 5.44 -10.75
CA ALA A 34 -10.91 5.20 -11.16
C ALA A 34 -9.91 5.45 -10.03
N LEU A 35 -10.13 6.49 -9.21
CA LEU A 35 -9.28 6.78 -8.05
C LEU A 35 -9.39 5.69 -6.97
N SER A 36 -10.60 5.23 -6.66
CA SER A 36 -10.84 4.13 -5.71
C SER A 36 -10.13 2.85 -6.16
N ASP A 37 -10.28 2.48 -7.43
CA ASP A 37 -9.71 1.24 -7.97
C ASP A 37 -8.18 1.29 -8.02
N THR A 38 -7.61 2.41 -8.46
CA THR A 38 -6.16 2.63 -8.41
C THR A 38 -5.64 2.58 -6.98
N ALA A 39 -6.29 3.24 -6.03
CA ALA A 39 -5.89 3.21 -4.62
C ALA A 39 -5.96 1.81 -4.02
N ALA A 40 -6.97 1.00 -4.39
CA ALA A 40 -7.09 -0.37 -3.94
C ALA A 40 -5.89 -1.23 -4.39
N LEU A 41 -5.45 -1.05 -5.63
CA LEU A 41 -4.29 -1.74 -6.18
C LEU A 41 -3.01 -1.29 -5.47
N LEU A 42 -2.78 0.02 -5.34
CA LEU A 42 -1.60 0.57 -4.68
C LEU A 42 -1.50 0.10 -3.21
N VAL A 43 -2.60 0.15 -2.44
CA VAL A 43 -2.60 -0.34 -1.06
C VAL A 43 -2.34 -1.85 -1.00
N ALA A 44 -2.91 -2.63 -1.92
CA ALA A 44 -2.69 -4.08 -1.95
C ALA A 44 -1.22 -4.42 -2.20
N GLU A 45 -0.60 -3.80 -3.19
CA GLU A 45 0.80 -4.06 -3.54
C GLU A 45 1.76 -3.58 -2.45
N LEU A 46 1.57 -2.38 -1.93
CA LEU A 46 2.42 -1.85 -0.85
C LEU A 46 2.28 -2.66 0.44
N ALA A 47 1.06 -3.04 0.83
CA ALA A 47 0.84 -3.86 2.01
C ALA A 47 1.36 -5.30 1.82
N ALA A 48 1.22 -5.89 0.63
CA ALA A 48 1.79 -7.20 0.32
C ALA A 48 3.32 -7.18 0.38
N ASN A 49 3.95 -6.13 -0.15
CA ASN A 49 5.40 -5.93 -0.05
C ASN A 49 5.83 -5.82 1.41
N ALA A 50 5.14 -5.01 2.21
CA ALA A 50 5.42 -4.84 3.64
C ALA A 50 5.28 -6.16 4.42
N VAL A 51 4.23 -6.94 4.16
CA VAL A 51 4.00 -8.26 4.81
C VAL A 51 5.01 -9.32 4.36
N THR A 52 5.48 -9.26 3.12
CA THR A 52 6.37 -10.29 2.54
C THR A 52 7.84 -10.01 2.88
N HIS A 53 8.26 -8.75 2.80
CA HIS A 53 9.67 -8.36 2.90
C HIS A 53 10.01 -7.61 4.19
N GLY A 54 9.05 -6.86 4.74
CA GLY A 54 9.18 -6.03 5.95
C GLY A 54 8.80 -6.71 7.27
N ARG A 55 8.39 -7.99 7.22
CA ARG A 55 7.86 -8.70 8.38
C ARG A 55 8.90 -8.89 9.49
N VAL A 56 8.58 -8.36 10.67
CA VAL A 56 9.20 -8.70 11.96
C VAL A 56 8.14 -9.37 12.84
N PRO A 57 8.40 -10.55 13.42
CA PRO A 57 7.45 -11.19 14.32
C PRO A 57 6.99 -10.25 15.44
N GLY A 58 5.67 -10.19 15.69
CA GLY A 58 5.08 -9.33 16.72
C GLY A 58 5.00 -7.84 16.36
N ARG A 59 5.25 -7.47 15.10
CA ARG A 59 5.12 -6.08 14.64
C ARG A 59 4.06 -5.93 13.55
N ASP A 60 3.42 -4.77 13.57
CA ASP A 60 2.39 -4.37 12.62
C ASP A 60 2.99 -3.55 11.48
N ILE A 61 2.26 -3.51 10.36
CA ILE A 61 2.44 -2.51 9.30
C ILE A 61 1.48 -1.34 9.58
N GLU A 62 1.87 -0.13 9.22
CA GLU A 62 1.01 1.06 9.31
C GLU A 62 0.65 1.55 7.92
N VAL A 63 -0.63 1.80 7.66
CA VAL A 63 -1.12 2.37 6.41
C VAL A 63 -1.72 3.74 6.68
N GLY A 64 -1.21 4.74 5.97
CA GLY A 64 -1.65 6.13 6.00
C GLY A 64 -2.32 6.53 4.68
N LEU A 65 -3.41 7.29 4.78
CA LEU A 65 -4.06 7.93 3.65
C LEU A 65 -4.23 9.43 3.93
N ARG A 66 -3.95 10.25 2.93
CA ARG A 66 -4.24 11.68 2.93
C ARG A 66 -4.75 12.09 1.57
N LEU A 67 -6.00 12.54 1.54
CA LEU A 67 -6.59 13.18 0.38
C LEU A 67 -6.56 14.70 0.59
N ASP A 68 -5.92 15.41 -0.33
CA ASP A 68 -6.06 16.86 -0.49
C ASP A 68 -6.93 17.18 -1.72
N ALA A 69 -6.98 18.44 -2.15
CA ALA A 69 -7.86 18.87 -3.24
C ALA A 69 -7.63 18.11 -4.56
N TYR A 70 -6.42 17.61 -4.81
CA TYR A 70 -6.05 17.01 -6.10
C TYR A 70 -5.20 15.74 -5.98
N THR A 71 -4.73 15.39 -4.80
CA THR A 71 -3.76 14.32 -4.60
C THR A 71 -4.18 13.41 -3.46
N LEU A 72 -4.18 12.10 -3.76
CA LEU A 72 -4.23 11.04 -2.77
C LEU A 72 -2.81 10.56 -2.49
N ARG A 73 -2.36 10.75 -1.26
CA ARG A 73 -1.12 10.15 -0.76
C ARG A 73 -1.45 8.88 0.01
N ILE A 74 -0.73 7.80 -0.33
CA ILE A 74 -0.77 6.51 0.34
C ILE A 74 0.62 6.25 0.92
N ASP A 75 0.69 6.06 2.23
CA ASP A 75 1.91 5.72 2.94
C ASP A 75 1.75 4.31 3.52
N VAL A 76 2.77 3.46 3.37
CA VAL A 76 2.85 2.17 4.06
C VAL A 76 4.23 2.08 4.72
N SER A 77 4.25 1.85 6.03
CA SER A 77 5.49 1.59 6.76
C SER A 77 5.45 0.21 7.42
N ASP A 78 6.60 -0.45 7.42
CA ASP A 78 6.84 -1.68 8.16
C ASP A 78 7.95 -1.48 9.20
N SER A 79 8.23 -2.51 9.98
CA SER A 79 9.15 -2.41 11.12
C SER A 79 10.60 -2.73 10.76
N ARG A 80 10.93 -3.02 9.50
CA ARG A 80 12.30 -3.21 9.01
C ARG A 80 12.78 -1.98 8.25
N GLY A 81 13.25 -0.97 8.98
CA GLY A 81 13.87 0.23 8.39
C GLY A 81 15.20 -0.03 7.64
N GLU A 82 15.77 -1.23 7.71
CA GLU A 82 17.06 -1.55 7.09
C GLU A 82 16.95 -2.02 5.62
N ARG A 83 15.74 -2.28 5.10
CA ARG A 83 15.55 -2.77 3.73
C ARG A 83 14.61 -1.86 2.96
N ARG A 84 15.11 -1.34 1.83
CA ARG A 84 14.30 -0.59 0.87
C ARG A 84 13.64 -1.56 -0.12
N PRO A 85 12.38 -1.31 -0.52
CA PRO A 85 11.76 -2.03 -1.62
C PRO A 85 12.60 -1.87 -2.90
N GLU A 86 13.00 -2.98 -3.52
CA GLU A 86 13.71 -2.99 -4.81
C GLU A 86 12.77 -3.39 -5.93
N ILE A 87 12.75 -2.62 -7.02
CA ILE A 87 12.04 -3.00 -8.25
C ILE A 87 12.86 -4.11 -8.92
N THR A 88 12.45 -5.37 -8.76
CA THR A 88 13.07 -6.49 -9.46
C THR A 88 12.19 -6.95 -10.61
N ALA A 89 12.70 -6.91 -11.84
CA ALA A 89 12.08 -7.63 -12.96
C ALA A 89 12.34 -9.13 -12.75
N ALA A 90 11.44 -9.82 -12.05
CA ALA A 90 11.58 -11.26 -11.85
C ALA A 90 11.40 -12.00 -13.19
N PRO A 91 12.35 -12.85 -13.62
CA PRO A 91 12.27 -13.50 -14.93
C PRO A 91 11.08 -14.45 -15.05
N GLU A 92 10.70 -15.21 -14.01
CA GLU A 92 9.62 -16.22 -14.10
C GLU A 92 8.91 -16.48 -12.76
N GLY A 93 8.54 -15.42 -12.02
CA GLY A 93 7.75 -15.55 -10.79
C GLY A 93 6.86 -14.33 -10.53
N GLU A 94 5.70 -14.53 -9.89
CA GLU A 94 4.75 -13.46 -9.50
C GLU A 94 5.36 -12.48 -8.48
N HIS A 95 6.43 -12.89 -7.80
CA HIS A 95 7.14 -12.11 -6.79
C HIS A 95 8.08 -11.09 -7.47
N GLY A 96 7.61 -9.85 -7.67
CA GLY A 96 8.43 -8.76 -8.21
C GLY A 96 7.67 -7.74 -9.07
N ARG A 97 6.44 -8.07 -9.48
CA ARG A 97 5.61 -7.14 -10.29
C ARG A 97 4.91 -6.06 -9.46
N GLY A 98 4.82 -6.22 -8.13
CA GLY A 98 4.04 -5.29 -7.30
C GLY A 98 4.53 -3.85 -7.38
N LEU A 99 5.85 -3.62 -7.39
CA LEU A 99 6.38 -2.27 -7.58
C LEU A 99 6.27 -1.77 -9.04
N LEU A 100 6.16 -2.65 -10.04
CA LEU A 100 5.86 -2.23 -11.41
C LEU A 100 4.42 -1.71 -11.52
N LEU A 101 3.49 -2.29 -10.78
CA LEU A 101 2.12 -1.76 -10.67
C LEU A 101 2.10 -0.41 -9.95
N VAL A 102 2.90 -0.25 -8.89
CA VAL A 102 3.06 1.05 -8.21
C VAL A 102 3.64 2.10 -9.17
N GLU A 103 4.71 1.76 -9.89
CA GLU A 103 5.34 2.62 -10.90
C GLU A 103 4.35 3.03 -12.01
N ALA A 104 3.53 2.09 -12.48
CA ALA A 104 2.59 2.35 -13.57
C ALA A 104 1.37 3.18 -13.17
N LEU A 105 0.96 3.13 -11.90
CA LEU A 105 -0.31 3.70 -11.42
C LEU A 105 -0.15 4.95 -10.56
N ALA A 106 0.99 5.14 -9.91
CA ALA A 106 1.24 6.30 -9.08
C ALA A 106 1.84 7.44 -9.92
N ASP A 107 1.33 8.66 -9.77
CA ASP A 107 1.95 9.84 -10.39
C ASP A 107 3.40 10.04 -9.89
N ARG A 108 3.62 9.73 -8.61
CA ARG A 108 4.94 9.71 -7.95
C ARG A 108 4.93 8.71 -6.81
N TRP A 109 6.04 8.01 -6.61
CA TRP A 109 6.27 7.21 -5.42
C TRP A 109 7.75 7.26 -5.00
N GLY A 110 8.03 6.84 -3.78
CA GLY A 110 9.38 6.83 -3.22
C GLY A 110 9.41 6.17 -1.86
N VAL A 111 10.61 5.96 -1.34
CA VAL A 111 10.88 5.38 -0.03
C VAL A 111 11.51 6.48 0.83
N PHE A 112 10.96 6.69 2.02
CA PHE A 112 11.41 7.71 2.96
C PHE A 112 11.91 7.04 4.23
N ASP A 113 13.00 7.55 4.80
CA ASP A 113 13.55 7.13 6.09
C ASP A 113 12.82 7.80 7.27
#